data_AF-A0A7C3K8W5-F1
#
_entry.id   AF-A0A7C3K8W5-F1
#
_cell.length_a   1.000
_cell.length_b   1.000
_cell.length_c   1.000
_cell.angle_alpha   90.00
_cell.angle_beta   90.00
_cell.angle_gamma   90.00
#
_symmetry.space_group_name_H-M   'P 1'
#
loop_
_entity.id
_entity.type
_entity.pdbx_description
1 polymer ?
#
loop_
_entity_poly.entity_id
_entity_poly.type
_entity_poly.pdbx_seq_one_letter_code
_entity_poly.pdbx_strand_id
1 'polypeptide(L)'
;MKRRSYGGLLALNAVLLAALGFVAFAPGAAGQGSASRRPRGEYTMVGGLVQGFSESAIYVIDSTNQELIALRWDRSTKSLKGIGFRDLAADARRNDGRPR
;
A
#
# COMPACT_ATOMS: atom_id res chain seq x y z
N MET A 1 4.07 -42.34 47.66
CA MET A 1 4.66 -41.56 46.55
C MET A 1 3.53 -40.94 45.73
N LYS A 2 3.28 -39.63 45.86
CA LYS A 2 2.22 -38.94 45.09
C LYS A 2 2.64 -38.88 43.62
N ARG A 3 1.92 -39.60 42.75
CA ARG A 3 2.13 -39.55 41.30
C ARG A 3 1.94 -38.11 40.83
N ARG A 4 3.04 -37.44 40.48
CA ARG A 4 3.00 -36.10 39.89
C ARG A 4 2.25 -36.21 38.56
N SER A 5 1.06 -35.62 38.49
CA SER A 5 0.23 -35.64 37.29
C SER A 5 0.82 -34.68 36.26
N TYR A 6 1.63 -35.22 35.33
CA TYR A 6 2.19 -34.48 34.20
C TYR A 6 1.15 -34.14 33.14
N GLY A 7 -0.07 -34.71 33.23
CA GLY A 7 -1.15 -34.49 32.27
C GLY A 7 -1.60 -33.02 32.20
N GLY A 8 -1.60 -32.30 33.33
CA GLY A 8 -1.94 -30.88 33.35
C GLY A 8 -0.93 -30.01 32.59
N LEU A 9 0.37 -30.32 32.71
CA LEU A 9 1.41 -29.60 31.98
C LEU A 9 1.37 -29.92 30.48
N LEU A 10 1.08 -31.16 30.10
CA LEU A 10 0.93 -31.54 28.69
C LEU A 10 -0.25 -30.84 28.04
N ALA A 11 -1.41 -30.80 28.72
CA ALA A 11 -2.59 -30.09 28.24
C ALA A 11 -2.32 -28.58 28.08
N LEU A 12 -1.67 -27.96 29.07
CA LEU A 12 -1.33 -26.54 29.00
C LEU A 12 -0.40 -26.21 27.83
N ASN A 13 0.66 -27.00 27.63
CA ASN A 13 1.59 -26.78 26.52
C ASN A 13 0.92 -26.99 25.16
N ALA A 14 0.03 -27.98 25.03
CA ALA A 14 -0.74 -28.19 23.81
C ALA A 14 -1.63 -26.99 23.48
N VAL A 15 -2.30 -26.41 24.48
CA VAL A 15 -3.10 -25.19 24.32
C VAL A 15 -2.23 -24.00 23.92
N LEU A 16 -1.06 -23.83 24.55
CA LEU A 16 -0.14 -22.75 24.22
C LEU A 16 0.42 -22.87 22.79
N LEU A 17 0.74 -24.08 22.34
CA LEU A 17 1.17 -24.32 20.96
C LEU A 17 0.06 -24.04 19.95
N ALA A 18 -1.17 -24.43 20.26
CA ALA A 18 -2.33 -24.12 19.42
C ALA A 18 -2.58 -22.60 19.32
N ALA A 19 -2.49 -21.89 20.45
CA ALA A 19 -2.62 -20.43 20.48
C ALA A 19 -1.49 -19.74 19.71
N LEU A 20 -0.25 -20.21 19.85
CA LEU A 20 0.89 -19.69 19.09
C LEU A 20 0.71 -19.91 17.60
N GLY A 21 0.30 -21.12 17.18
CA GLY A 21 0.01 -21.42 15.78
C GLY A 21 -1.09 -20.49 15.23
N PHE A 22 -2.16 -20.31 15.98
CA PHE A 22 -3.24 -19.41 15.58
C PHE A 22 -2.75 -17.97 15.35
N VAL A 23 -1.92 -17.43 16.26
CA VAL A 23 -1.37 -16.06 16.13
C VAL A 23 -0.33 -15.97 15.01
N ALA A 24 0.53 -16.98 14.84
CA ALA A 24 1.60 -16.96 13.85
C ALA A 24 1.08 -17.06 12.40
N PHE A 25 -0.06 -17.73 12.20
CA PHE A 25 -0.68 -17.89 10.88
C PHE A 25 -1.92 -17.01 10.68
N ALA A 26 -2.30 -16.21 11.67
CA ALA A 26 -3.36 -15.22 11.49
C ALA A 26 -2.93 -14.21 10.41
N PRO A 27 -3.81 -13.86 9.45
CA PRO A 27 -3.51 -12.82 8.48
C PRO A 27 -3.17 -11.54 9.23
N GLY A 28 -2.02 -10.95 8.89
CA GLY A 28 -1.55 -9.72 9.52
C GLY A 28 -2.64 -8.65 9.45
N ALA A 29 -2.91 -7.99 10.58
CA ALA A 29 -3.81 -6.86 10.59
C ALA A 29 -3.29 -5.81 9.60
N ALA A 30 -4.16 -5.21 8.78
CA ALA A 30 -3.79 -4.27 7.73
C ALA A 30 -3.00 -3.01 8.22
N GLY A 31 -2.85 -2.85 9.55
CA GLY A 31 -2.04 -1.81 10.20
C GLY A 31 -0.68 -2.26 10.75
N GLN A 32 -0.30 -3.54 10.67
CA GLN A 32 1.05 -3.99 11.06
C GLN A 32 2.04 -3.62 9.94
N GLY A 33 2.57 -2.39 10.05
CA GLY A 33 3.46 -1.72 9.09
C GLY A 33 4.83 -2.35 8.88
N SER A 34 4.88 -3.63 8.52
CA SER A 34 6.11 -4.30 8.05
C SER A 34 5.94 -5.02 6.72
N ALA A 35 4.71 -5.33 6.28
CA ALA A 35 4.44 -5.81 4.92
C ALA A 35 4.24 -4.66 3.90
N SER A 36 4.04 -3.43 4.37
CA SER A 36 3.87 -2.22 3.54
C SER A 36 4.82 -1.12 3.99
N ARG A 37 6.11 -1.45 4.13
CA ARG A 37 7.15 -0.41 4.29
C ARG A 37 7.39 0.22 2.92
N ARG A 38 6.42 1.01 2.45
CA ARG A 38 6.55 1.80 1.21
C ARG A 38 7.84 2.62 1.34
N PRO A 39 8.79 2.50 0.41
CA PRO A 39 9.99 3.33 0.41
C PRO A 39 9.61 4.80 0.53
N ARG A 40 10.45 5.58 1.25
CA ARG A 40 10.27 7.02 1.34
C ARG A 40 10.30 7.59 -0.08
N GLY A 41 9.17 8.17 -0.51
CA GLY A 41 9.03 8.69 -1.86
C GLY A 41 9.87 9.95 -2.09
N GLU A 42 10.33 10.09 -3.33
CA GLU A 42 10.88 11.32 -3.90
C GLU A 42 9.84 11.89 -4.87
N TYR A 43 9.38 13.11 -4.58
CA TYR A 43 8.23 13.71 -5.24
C TYR A 43 8.64 14.88 -6.13
N THR A 44 8.24 14.84 -7.40
CA THR A 44 8.35 15.98 -8.32
C THR A 44 6.95 16.44 -8.72
N MET A 45 6.75 17.76 -8.74
CA MET A 45 5.48 18.37 -9.13
C MET A 45 5.64 19.25 -10.37
N VAL A 46 4.75 19.08 -11.34
CA VAL A 46 4.76 19.85 -12.59
C VAL A 46 3.35 20.31 -12.92
N GLY A 47 3.20 21.60 -13.23
CA GLY A 47 1.95 22.16 -13.74
C GLY A 47 1.79 21.91 -15.24
N GLY A 48 0.57 21.63 -15.68
CA GLY A 48 0.27 21.45 -17.10
C GLY A 48 -1.18 21.72 -17.45
N LEU A 49 -1.45 21.84 -18.75
CA LEU A 49 -2.81 21.94 -19.27
C LEU A 49 -3.38 20.53 -19.42
N VAL A 50 -4.67 20.36 -19.12
CA VAL A 50 -5.38 19.09 -19.24
C VAL A 50 -6.65 19.29 -20.06
N GLN A 51 -6.98 18.32 -20.91
CA GLN A 51 -8.20 18.36 -21.70
C GLN A 51 -9.42 18.02 -20.83
N GLY A 52 -10.56 18.66 -21.12
CA GLY A 52 -11.82 18.42 -20.41
C GLY A 52 -12.02 19.23 -19.13
N PHE A 53 -11.02 20.00 -18.69
CA PHE A 53 -11.13 20.92 -17.56
C PHE A 53 -10.65 22.32 -17.95
N SER A 54 -11.22 23.34 -17.31
CA SER A 54 -10.79 24.73 -17.48
C SER A 54 -9.60 25.10 -16.58
N GLU A 55 -9.38 24.35 -15.50
CA GLU A 55 -8.23 24.54 -14.61
C GLU A 55 -7.02 23.73 -15.06
N SER A 56 -5.83 24.27 -14.81
CA SER A 56 -4.57 23.54 -14.98
C SER A 56 -4.49 22.33 -14.04
N ALA A 57 -3.86 21.27 -14.53
CA ALA A 57 -3.51 20.10 -13.73
C ALA A 57 -2.14 20.29 -13.04
N ILE A 58 -2.01 19.67 -11.88
CA ILE A 58 -0.77 19.48 -11.14
C ILE A 58 -0.49 17.98 -11.20
N TYR A 59 0.59 17.61 -11.86
CA TYR A 59 1.08 16.25 -11.93
C TYR A 59 2.09 16.04 -10.80
N VAL A 60 1.84 15.07 -9.95
CA VAL A 60 2.72 14.64 -8.87
C VAL A 60 3.29 13.29 -9.26
N ILE A 61 4.61 13.19 -9.33
CA ILE A 61 5.34 11.97 -9.67
C ILE A 61 6.11 11.53 -8.43
N ASP A 62 5.84 10.30 -7.98
CA ASP A 62 6.67 9.60 -6.99
C ASP A 62 7.64 8.69 -7.74
N SER A 63 8.89 9.13 -7.90
CA SER A 63 9.89 8.40 -8.67
C SER A 63 10.30 7.10 -7.98
N THR A 64 10.25 7.06 -6.65
CA THR A 64 10.64 5.89 -5.85
C THR A 64 9.60 4.78 -5.94
N ASN A 65 8.32 5.15 -5.92
CA ASN A 65 7.22 4.18 -5.97
C ASN A 65 6.64 4.01 -7.39
N GLN A 66 7.17 4.75 -8.37
CA GLN A 66 6.77 4.69 -9.77
C GLN A 66 5.27 5.00 -9.97
N GLU A 67 4.77 6.00 -9.25
CA GLU A 67 3.38 6.42 -9.31
C GLU A 67 3.26 7.84 -9.85
N LEU A 68 2.19 8.10 -10.61
CA LEU A 68 1.81 9.44 -11.06
C LEU A 68 0.36 9.71 -10.68
N ILE A 69 0.13 10.86 -10.06
CA ILE A 69 -1.19 11.37 -9.72
C ILE A 69 -1.39 12.72 -10.41
N ALA A 70 -2.54 12.92 -11.03
CA ALA A 70 -2.94 14.21 -11.57
C ALA A 70 -4.01 14.82 -10.66
N LEU A 71 -3.82 16.06 -10.24
CA LEU A 71 -4.73 16.82 -9.38
C LEU A 71 -5.13 18.12 -10.08
N ARG A 72 -6.31 18.66 -9.79
CA ARG A 72 -6.68 20.05 -10.13
C ARG A 72 -7.16 20.79 -8.90
N TRP A 73 -7.01 22.11 -8.92
CA TRP A 73 -7.62 22.98 -7.92
C TRP A 73 -9.05 23.33 -8.32
N ASP A 74 -10.02 22.85 -7.55
CA ASP A 74 -11.42 23.19 -7.72
C ASP A 74 -11.73 24.48 -6.94
N ARG A 75 -11.96 25.59 -7.65
CA ARG A 75 -12.18 26.91 -7.03
C ARG A 75 -13.52 27.00 -6.30
N SER A 76 -14.53 26.24 -6.73
CA SER A 76 -15.86 26.25 -6.13
C SER A 76 -15.82 25.63 -4.73
N THR A 77 -15.17 24.47 -4.62
CA THR A 77 -15.05 23.73 -3.36
C THR A 77 -13.79 24.08 -2.56
N LYS A 78 -12.92 24.94 -3.11
CA LYS A 78 -11.60 25.31 -2.54
C LYS A 78 -10.80 24.07 -2.12
N SER A 79 -10.73 23.08 -3.00
CA SER A 79 -10.11 21.79 -2.69
C SER A 79 -9.33 21.21 -3.88
N LEU A 80 -8.32 20.39 -3.59
CA LEU A 80 -7.65 19.59 -4.61
C LEU A 80 -8.53 18.38 -4.96
N LYS A 81 -8.80 18.20 -6.25
CA LYS A 81 -9.54 17.06 -6.78
C LYS A 81 -8.62 16.19 -7.61
N GLY A 82 -8.66 14.88 -7.37
CA GLY A 82 -7.98 13.89 -8.21
C GLY A 82 -8.62 13.83 -9.59
N ILE A 83 -7.77 13.93 -10.62
CA ILE A 83 -8.13 13.74 -12.03
C ILE A 83 -7.86 12.29 -12.43
N GLY A 84 -6.75 11.72 -11.96
CA GLY A 84 -6.38 10.35 -12.30
C GLY A 84 -5.13 9.85 -11.58
N PHE A 85 -4.90 8.56 -11.72
CA PHE A 85 -3.77 7.82 -11.17
C PHE A 85 -3.18 6.90 -12.25
N ARG A 86 -1.85 6.75 -12.25
CA ARG A 86 -1.10 5.88 -13.13
C ARG A 86 0.00 5.17 -12.34
N ASP A 87 0.14 3.87 -12.59
CA ASP A 87 1.32 3.08 -12.22
C ASP A 87 2.28 3.07 -13.41
N LEU A 88 3.42 3.74 -13.24
CA LEU A 88 4.42 3.91 -14.29
C LEU A 88 5.17 2.60 -14.58
N ALA A 89 5.31 1.72 -13.59
CA ALA A 89 5.95 0.41 -13.77
C ALA A 89 5.07 -0.50 -14.63
N ALA A 90 3.75 -0.49 -14.37
CA ALA A 90 2.78 -1.21 -15.20
C ALA A 90 2.73 -0.64 -16.63
N ASP A 91 2.79 0.68 -16.78
CA ASP A 91 2.75 1.32 -18.10
C ASP A 91 4.03 1.10 -18.92
N ALA A 92 5.21 1.04 -18.28
CA ALA A 92 6.46 0.68 -18.96
C ALA A 92 6.36 -0.72 -19.60
N ARG A 93 5.89 -1.72 -18.84
CA ARG A 93 5.75 -3.10 -19.32
C ARG A 93 4.74 -3.25 -20.47
N ARG A 94 3.73 -2.38 -20.52
CA ARG A 94 2.74 -2.37 -21.62
C ARG A 94 3.32 -1.83 -22.93
N ASN A 95 4.36 -0.99 -22.86
CA ASN A 95 4.95 -0.33 -24.02
C ASN A 95 6.18 -1.07 -24.58
N ASP A 96 6.76 -2.02 -23.85
CA ASP A 96 7.93 -2.82 -24.27
C ASP A 96 7.64 -3.85 -25.41
N GLY A 97 6.42 -3.87 -25.97
CA GLY A 97 6.01 -4.85 -26.99
C GLY A 97 5.74 -4.32 -28.40
N ARG A 98 5.86 -3.01 -28.66
CA ARG A 98 5.59 -2.46 -30.01
C ARG A 98 6.58 -1.34 -30.36
N PRO A 99 7.43 -1.53 -31.39
CA PRO A 99 8.07 -0.41 -32.05
C PRO A 99 6.98 0.45 -32.70
N ARG A 100 7.10 1.77 -32.58
CA ARG A 100 6.40 2.71 -33.45
C ARG A 100 7.08 2.75 -34.81
#